data_AF-A0A7W0ZA10-F1
#
_entry.id   AF-A0A7W0ZA10-F1
#
_cell.length_a   1.000
_cell.length_b   1.000
_cell.length_c   1.000
_cell.angle_alpha   90.00
_cell.angle_beta   90.00
_cell.angle_gamma   90.00
#
_symmetry.space_group_name_H-M   'P 1'
#
loop_
_entity.id
_entity.type
_entity.pdbx_description
1 polymer ?
#
loop_
_entity_poly.entity_id
_entity_poly.type
_entity_poly.pdbx_seq_one_letter_code
_entity_poly.pdbx_strand_id
1 'polypeptide(L)'
;MPRPDYPLTILEFQKRFATEASCREYLFASRWPDGFVCPGCAAPDMGAETRRHLWICTGCGRQTSITAGTVMHKTRMPLRTWFWAAYLVSTFHPGISAKQLQRQLGISRHETAWAMLHKLRAAMVAPERTLLKHEVEIDEFFLGGYEEGLKGGRQRGKKVLCGVAIEVRGRGSGRL
;
A
#
# COMPACT_ATOMS: atom_id res chain seq x y z
N MET A 1 -21.56 3.29 -2.34
CA MET A 1 -21.23 4.19 -1.19
C MET A 1 -19.79 4.71 -1.30
N PRO A 2 -19.42 5.86 -0.71
CA PRO A 2 -18.01 6.26 -0.64
C PRO A 2 -17.22 5.23 0.18
N ARG A 3 -15.93 5.07 -0.16
CA ARG A 3 -15.00 4.19 0.55
C ARG A 3 -15.06 4.50 2.06
N PRO A 4 -14.98 3.50 2.96
CA PRO A 4 -15.04 3.74 4.39
C PRO A 4 -14.00 4.79 4.79
N ASP A 5 -14.39 5.71 5.66
CA ASP A 5 -13.52 6.80 6.10
C ASP A 5 -12.21 6.27 6.70
N TYR A 6 -11.12 7.03 6.67
CA TYR A 6 -9.81 6.64 7.16
C TYR A 6 -9.50 7.33 8.51
N PRO A 7 -9.00 6.62 9.54
CA PRO A 7 -8.68 7.23 10.83
C PRO A 7 -7.60 8.31 10.70
N LEU A 8 -7.79 9.45 11.36
CA LEU A 8 -6.89 10.61 11.25
C LEU A 8 -5.72 10.54 12.24
N THR A 9 -5.87 9.78 13.32
CA THR A 9 -4.84 9.62 14.35
C THR A 9 -4.42 8.18 14.55
N ILE A 10 -3.22 7.98 15.11
CA ILE A 10 -2.72 6.63 15.44
C ILE A 10 -3.62 5.90 16.45
N LEU A 11 -4.22 6.62 17.39
CA LEU A 11 -5.08 6.05 18.43
C LEU A 11 -6.41 5.55 17.83
N GLU A 12 -7.01 6.33 16.91
CA GLU A 12 -8.17 5.89 16.15
C GLU A 12 -7.86 4.69 15.28
N PHE A 13 -6.70 4.70 14.60
CA PHE A 13 -6.24 3.59 13.79
C PHE A 13 -6.13 2.30 14.62
N GLN A 14 -5.45 2.38 15.77
CA GLN A 14 -5.29 1.25 16.68
C GLN A 14 -6.64 0.71 17.16
N LYS A 15 -7.57 1.60 17.54
CA LYS A 15 -8.90 1.22 18.02
C LYS A 15 -9.71 0.54 16.91
N ARG A 16 -9.70 1.12 15.71
CA ARG A 16 -10.51 0.65 14.58
C ARG A 16 -10.01 -0.67 14.00
N PHE A 17 -8.69 -0.88 14.00
CA PHE A 17 -8.06 -2.08 13.44
C PHE A 17 -7.46 -2.98 14.53
N ALA A 18 -8.15 -3.05 15.68
CA ALA A 18 -7.73 -3.85 16.83
C ALA A 18 -7.81 -5.37 16.58
N THR A 19 -8.73 -5.81 15.71
CA THR A 19 -9.02 -7.24 15.46
C THR A 19 -8.93 -7.60 13.98
N GLU A 20 -8.72 -8.90 13.70
CA GLU A 20 -8.79 -9.45 12.33
C GLU A 20 -10.16 -9.25 11.68
N ALA A 21 -11.23 -9.35 12.47
CA ALA A 21 -12.60 -9.14 12.00
C ALA A 21 -12.82 -7.70 11.51
N SER A 22 -12.40 -6.70 12.30
CA SER A 22 -12.51 -5.29 11.92
C SER A 22 -11.69 -4.96 10.66
N CYS A 23 -10.51 -5.56 10.51
CA CYS A 23 -9.71 -5.41 9.28
C CYS A 23 -10.41 -6.05 8.07
N ARG A 24 -11.04 -7.21 8.25
CA ARG A 24 -11.79 -7.91 7.20
C ARG A 24 -13.01 -7.11 6.76
N GLU A 25 -13.81 -6.63 7.70
CA GLU A 25 -15.00 -5.80 7.43
C GLU A 25 -14.61 -4.53 6.67
N TYR A 26 -13.57 -3.82 7.12
CA TYR A 26 -13.08 -2.64 6.43
C TYR A 26 -12.60 -2.95 5.00
N LEU A 27 -11.88 -4.06 4.82
CA LEU A 27 -11.41 -4.49 3.51
C LEU A 27 -12.58 -4.89 2.60
N PHE A 28 -13.66 -5.44 3.17
CA PHE A 28 -14.85 -5.87 2.43
C PHE A 28 -15.56 -4.65 1.90
N ALA A 29 -15.90 -3.72 2.79
CA ALA A 29 -16.55 -2.46 2.44
C ALA A 29 -15.70 -1.59 1.51
N SER A 30 -14.36 -1.66 1.62
CA SER A 30 -13.45 -0.95 0.70
C SER A 30 -13.41 -1.56 -0.70
N ARG A 31 -13.53 -2.90 -0.81
CA ARG A 31 -13.44 -3.62 -2.08
C ARG A 31 -14.78 -3.68 -2.81
N TRP A 32 -15.86 -3.78 -2.04
CA TRP A 32 -17.21 -4.07 -2.49
C TRP A 32 -18.18 -3.14 -1.75
N PRO A 33 -18.18 -1.84 -2.09
CA PRO A 33 -18.96 -0.83 -1.36
C PRO A 33 -20.47 -1.03 -1.47
N ASP A 34 -20.92 -1.70 -2.53
CA ASP A 34 -22.34 -1.94 -2.82
C ASP A 34 -22.70 -3.43 -2.73
N GLY A 35 -21.89 -4.23 -2.03
CA GLY A 35 -22.07 -5.68 -1.91
C GLY A 35 -21.11 -6.49 -2.77
N PHE A 36 -21.06 -7.80 -2.50
CA PHE A 36 -20.08 -8.69 -3.14
C PHE A 36 -20.28 -8.76 -4.64
N VAL A 37 -19.22 -8.47 -5.41
CA VAL A 37 -19.19 -8.66 -6.87
C VAL A 37 -18.21 -9.76 -7.21
N CYS A 38 -18.68 -10.81 -7.90
CA CYS A 38 -17.85 -11.95 -8.25
C CYS A 38 -16.73 -11.53 -9.25
N PRO A 39 -15.45 -11.79 -8.96
CA PRO A 39 -14.37 -11.48 -9.90
C PRO A 39 -14.30 -12.43 -11.12
N GLY A 40 -15.16 -13.46 -11.19
CA GLY A 40 -15.27 -14.37 -12.33
C GLY A 40 -16.34 -13.96 -13.32
N CYS A 41 -17.59 -13.91 -12.88
CA CYS A 41 -18.75 -13.63 -13.74
C CYS A 41 -19.30 -12.21 -13.60
N ALA A 42 -18.70 -11.36 -12.74
CA ALA A 42 -19.15 -9.99 -12.45
C ALA A 42 -20.57 -9.85 -11.90
N ALA A 43 -21.24 -10.95 -11.55
CA ALA A 43 -22.57 -10.90 -10.94
C ALA A 43 -22.52 -10.21 -9.56
N PRO A 44 -23.36 -9.18 -9.34
CA PRO A 44 -23.51 -8.54 -8.03
C PRO A 44 -24.36 -9.41 -7.09
N ASP A 45 -24.12 -9.28 -5.78
CA ASP A 45 -24.92 -9.84 -4.67
C ASP A 45 -25.19 -11.35 -4.69
N MET A 46 -24.46 -12.09 -5.51
CA MET A 46 -24.58 -13.55 -5.64
C MET A 46 -23.52 -14.28 -4.81
N GLY A 47 -23.15 -13.72 -3.66
CA GLY A 47 -22.06 -14.20 -2.83
C GLY A 47 -22.51 -14.70 -1.47
N ALA A 48 -21.92 -15.80 -0.99
CA ALA A 48 -22.05 -16.24 0.40
C ALA A 48 -20.67 -16.39 1.05
N GLU A 49 -20.48 -15.80 2.23
CA GLU A 49 -19.27 -16.01 3.04
C GLU A 49 -19.30 -17.39 3.72
N THR A 50 -18.20 -18.11 3.61
CA THR A 50 -17.99 -19.40 4.27
C THR A 50 -17.33 -19.21 5.63
N ARG A 51 -17.38 -20.25 6.47
CA ARG A 51 -16.66 -20.29 7.76
C ARG A 51 -15.13 -20.08 7.64
N ARG A 52 -14.56 -20.26 6.44
CA ARG A 52 -13.12 -20.03 6.15
C ARG A 52 -12.84 -18.62 5.61
N HIS A 53 -13.81 -17.72 5.68
CA HIS A 53 -13.73 -16.35 5.15
C HIS A 53 -13.44 -16.27 3.64
N LEU A 54 -13.94 -17.27 2.91
CA LEU A 54 -14.00 -17.26 1.45
C LEU A 54 -15.42 -16.94 1.03
N TRP A 55 -15.56 -16.16 -0.04
CA TRP A 55 -16.82 -15.88 -0.70
C TRP A 55 -17.02 -16.84 -1.86
N ILE A 56 -18.14 -17.53 -1.89
CA ILE A 56 -18.53 -18.42 -2.99
C ILE A 56 -19.61 -17.72 -3.81
N CYS A 57 -19.38 -17.61 -5.11
CA CYS A 57 -20.40 -17.11 -6.03
C CYS A 57 -21.42 -18.21 -6.34
N THR A 58 -22.70 -17.97 -6.11
CA THR A 58 -23.79 -18.90 -6.41
C THR A 58 -24.06 -19.03 -7.91
N GLY A 59 -23.68 -18.02 -8.71
CA GLY A 59 -23.85 -18.05 -10.17
C GLY A 59 -22.81 -18.89 -10.92
N CYS A 60 -21.53 -18.82 -10.54
CA CYS A 60 -20.45 -19.55 -11.24
C CYS A 60 -19.64 -20.53 -10.35
N GLY A 61 -20.01 -20.70 -9.08
CA GLY A 61 -19.33 -21.58 -8.13
C GLY A 61 -17.94 -21.11 -7.68
N ARG A 62 -17.44 -19.98 -8.21
CA ARG A 62 -16.08 -19.51 -7.93
C ARG A 62 -15.91 -19.11 -6.47
N GLN A 63 -14.85 -19.61 -5.84
CA GLN A 63 -14.43 -19.20 -4.50
C GLN A 63 -13.40 -18.07 -4.58
N THR A 64 -13.52 -17.08 -3.70
CA THR A 64 -12.64 -15.90 -3.68
C THR A 64 -12.40 -15.47 -2.24
N SER A 65 -11.13 -15.29 -1.87
CA SER A 65 -10.79 -14.61 -0.61
C SER A 65 -10.94 -13.11 -0.78
N ILE A 66 -11.22 -12.41 0.31
CA ILE A 66 -11.27 -10.94 0.35
C ILE A 66 -9.94 -10.29 -0.08
N THR A 67 -8.82 -10.98 0.13
CA THR A 67 -7.48 -10.56 -0.26
C THR A 67 -7.14 -10.87 -1.73
N ALA A 68 -7.99 -11.61 -2.45
CA ALA A 68 -7.69 -12.07 -3.80
C ALA A 68 -7.54 -10.90 -4.79
N GLY A 69 -6.45 -10.87 -5.57
CA GLY A 69 -6.20 -9.76 -6.49
C GLY A 69 -5.92 -8.41 -5.80
N THR A 70 -5.62 -8.40 -4.50
CA THR A 70 -5.14 -7.20 -3.78
C THR A 70 -3.65 -7.31 -3.47
N VAL A 71 -3.04 -6.29 -2.88
CA VAL A 71 -1.68 -6.36 -2.32
C VAL A 71 -1.50 -7.51 -1.32
N MET A 72 -2.57 -7.91 -0.63
CA MET A 72 -2.61 -8.99 0.33
C MET A 72 -2.84 -10.38 -0.32
N HIS A 73 -2.84 -10.48 -1.65
CA HIS A 73 -3.09 -11.74 -2.35
C HIS A 73 -2.10 -12.84 -1.92
N LYS A 74 -2.66 -14.03 -1.64
CA LYS A 74 -1.93 -15.23 -1.17
C LYS A 74 -1.09 -14.99 0.09
N THR A 75 -1.45 -14.00 0.91
CA THR A 75 -0.75 -13.78 2.18
C THR A 75 -1.09 -14.85 3.21
N ARG A 76 -0.10 -15.20 4.03
CA ARG A 76 -0.25 -15.98 5.26
C ARG A 76 -0.15 -15.09 6.51
N MET A 77 0.13 -13.81 6.33
CA MET A 77 0.23 -12.86 7.43
C MET A 77 -1.17 -12.40 7.84
N PRO A 78 -1.41 -12.17 9.15
CA PRO A 78 -2.67 -11.60 9.63
C PRO A 78 -2.98 -10.25 8.96
N LEU A 79 -4.25 -9.96 8.71
CA LEU A 79 -4.68 -8.70 8.10
C LEU A 79 -4.27 -7.51 8.96
N ARG A 80 -4.35 -7.65 10.29
CA ARG A 80 -3.92 -6.62 11.23
C ARG A 80 -2.45 -6.25 11.01
N THR A 81 -1.58 -7.22 10.75
CA THR A 81 -0.17 -6.95 10.43
C THR A 81 -0.03 -6.15 9.14
N TRP A 82 -0.80 -6.48 8.11
CA TRP A 82 -0.82 -5.71 6.86
C TRP A 82 -1.33 -4.28 7.03
N PHE A 83 -2.35 -4.09 7.86
CA PHE A 83 -2.91 -2.77 8.14
C PHE A 83 -1.87 -1.91 8.86
N TRP A 84 -1.23 -2.42 9.90
CA TRP A 84 -0.13 -1.72 10.56
C TRP A 84 1.05 -1.46 9.62
N ALA A 85 1.39 -2.41 8.75
CA ALA A 85 2.41 -2.20 7.73
C ALA A 85 2.04 -1.06 6.78
N ALA A 86 0.80 -1.04 6.27
CA ALA A 86 0.31 0.02 5.42
C ALA A 86 0.35 1.38 6.13
N TYR A 87 -0.09 1.44 7.39
CA TYR A 87 -0.03 2.65 8.22
C TYR A 87 1.41 3.17 8.33
N LEU A 88 2.36 2.33 8.74
CA LEU A 88 3.77 2.71 8.90
C LEU A 88 4.39 3.14 7.57
N VAL A 89 4.12 2.44 6.48
CA VAL A 89 4.65 2.80 5.16
C VAL A 89 4.08 4.13 4.67
N SER A 90 2.81 4.43 4.97
CA SER A 90 2.14 5.66 4.54
C SER A 90 2.44 6.89 5.39
N THR A 91 2.77 6.72 6.68
CA THR A 91 2.93 7.83 7.64
C THR A 91 4.38 8.10 8.03
N PHE A 92 5.28 7.13 7.86
CA PHE A 92 6.68 7.29 8.29
C PHE A 92 7.48 8.12 7.28
N HIS A 93 7.77 9.37 7.61
CA HIS A 93 8.68 10.24 6.86
C HIS A 93 10.11 10.11 7.43
N PRO A 94 11.17 9.92 6.63
CA PRO A 94 11.29 10.02 5.16
C PRO A 94 11.00 8.71 4.37
N GLY A 95 10.48 7.68 5.03
CA GLY A 95 10.21 6.36 4.47
C GLY A 95 10.76 5.25 5.36
N ILE A 96 10.13 4.07 5.33
CA ILE A 96 10.51 2.95 6.21
C ILE A 96 11.29 1.87 5.45
N SER A 97 12.39 1.37 6.04
CA SER A 97 13.16 0.24 5.49
C SER A 97 12.52 -1.10 5.86
N ALA A 98 12.81 -2.17 5.09
CA ALA A 98 12.29 -3.51 5.38
C ALA A 98 12.73 -4.01 6.77
N LYS A 99 13.98 -3.74 7.16
CA LYS A 99 14.52 -4.09 8.49
C LYS A 99 13.81 -3.35 9.63
N GLN A 100 13.46 -2.09 9.42
CA GLN A 100 12.71 -1.32 10.42
C GLN A 100 11.26 -1.78 10.50
N LEU A 101 10.60 -2.02 9.37
CA LEU A 101 9.25 -2.59 9.30
C LEU A 101 9.19 -3.95 10.01
N GLN A 102 10.19 -4.81 9.77
CA GLN A 102 10.35 -6.11 10.42
C GLN A 102 10.37 -5.95 11.95
N ARG A 103 11.23 -5.06 12.47
CA ARG A 103 11.38 -4.81 13.90
C ARG A 103 10.10 -4.27 14.54
N GLN A 104 9.47 -3.28 13.91
CA GLN A 104 8.25 -2.66 14.45
C GLN A 104 7.06 -3.62 14.48
N LEU A 105 6.96 -4.53 13.50
CA LEU A 105 5.85 -5.48 13.40
C LEU A 105 6.16 -6.85 14.03
N GLY A 106 7.36 -7.05 14.59
CA GLY A 106 7.77 -8.34 15.17
C GLY A 106 7.80 -9.48 14.15
N ILE A 107 8.05 -9.19 12.87
CA ILE A 107 8.07 -10.21 11.81
C ILE A 107 9.36 -11.03 11.90
N SER A 108 9.26 -12.35 12.02
CA SER A 108 10.44 -13.22 12.20
C SER A 108 11.37 -13.24 10.99
N ARG A 109 10.82 -13.29 9.78
CA ARG A 109 11.60 -13.42 8.53
C ARG A 109 11.71 -12.08 7.81
N HIS A 110 12.95 -11.66 7.51
CA HIS A 110 13.21 -10.41 6.81
C HIS A 110 12.55 -10.38 5.43
N GLU A 111 12.54 -11.50 4.70
CA GLU A 111 11.96 -11.63 3.36
C GLU A 111 10.46 -11.35 3.37
N THR A 112 9.78 -11.66 4.48
CA THR A 112 8.35 -11.39 4.64
C THR A 112 8.08 -9.90 4.77
N ALA A 113 8.86 -9.19 5.60
CA ALA A 113 8.77 -7.74 5.74
C ALA A 113 9.17 -7.03 4.43
N TRP A 114 10.21 -7.51 3.76
CA TRP A 114 10.65 -7.00 2.46
C TRP A 114 9.56 -7.15 1.39
N ALA A 115 8.98 -8.34 1.24
CA ALA A 115 7.91 -8.58 0.26
C ALA A 115 6.65 -7.75 0.56
N MET A 116 6.31 -7.60 1.85
CA MET A 116 5.19 -6.77 2.30
C MET A 116 5.42 -5.29 1.95
N LEU A 117 6.61 -4.76 2.26
CA LEU A 117 7.00 -3.39 1.96
C LEU A 117 6.93 -3.09 0.45
N HIS A 118 7.46 -3.97 -0.39
CA HIS A 118 7.46 -3.76 -1.84
C HIS A 118 6.06 -3.84 -2.44
N LYS A 119 5.21 -4.76 -1.98
CA LYS A 119 3.80 -4.82 -2.41
C LYS A 119 3.04 -3.55 -2.04
N LEU A 120 3.26 -3.00 -0.85
CA LEU A 120 2.65 -1.75 -0.43
C LEU A 120 3.15 -0.57 -1.26
N ARG A 121 4.47 -0.44 -1.46
CA ARG A 121 5.06 0.62 -2.29
C ARG A 121 4.56 0.58 -3.74
N ALA A 122 4.49 -0.62 -4.33
CA ALA A 122 3.95 -0.79 -5.68
C ALA A 122 2.50 -0.33 -5.80
N ALA A 123 1.68 -0.57 -4.77
CA ALA A 123 0.27 -0.13 -4.76
C ALA A 123 0.07 1.35 -4.41
N MET A 124 1.08 2.03 -3.85
CA MET A 124 1.08 3.47 -3.65
C MET A 124 1.37 4.24 -4.95
N VAL A 125 1.88 3.57 -5.98
CA VAL A 125 2.03 4.16 -7.31
C VAL A 125 0.64 4.32 -7.91
N ALA A 126 0.19 5.56 -8.07
CA ALA A 126 -1.06 5.84 -8.77
C ALA A 126 -0.91 5.47 -10.26
N PRO A 127 -1.66 4.46 -10.77
CA PRO A 127 -1.58 4.05 -12.19
C PRO A 127 -2.08 5.17 -13.11
N GLU A 128 -3.10 5.90 -12.65
CA GLU A 128 -3.71 7.05 -13.32
C GLU A 128 -2.90 8.35 -13.12
N ARG A 129 -1.57 8.25 -13.02
CA ARG A 129 -0.70 9.42 -12.88
C ARG A 129 -0.96 10.37 -14.04
N THR A 130 -1.62 11.48 -13.72
CA THR A 130 -1.84 12.59 -14.65
C THR A 130 -0.64 13.52 -14.58
N LEU A 131 -0.39 14.26 -15.66
CA LEU A 131 0.64 15.30 -15.67
C LEU A 131 0.46 16.22 -14.45
N LEU A 132 1.59 16.60 -13.85
CA LEU A 132 1.62 17.64 -12.82
C LEU A 132 1.08 18.94 -13.45
N LYS A 133 0.27 19.67 -12.69
CA LYS A 133 -0.41 20.89 -13.12
C LYS A 133 0.02 22.06 -12.25
N HIS A 134 -0.14 23.27 -12.77
CA HIS A 134 0.21 24.52 -12.09
C HIS A 134 1.73 24.65 -11.89
N GLU A 135 2.13 25.32 -10.82
CA GLU A 135 3.52 25.50 -10.45
C GLU A 135 4.11 24.18 -9.96
N VAL A 136 5.26 23.81 -10.54
CA VAL A 136 5.95 22.55 -10.27
C VAL A 136 7.41 22.89 -9.96
N GLU A 137 7.86 22.49 -8.79
CA GLU A 137 9.28 22.54 -8.42
C GLU A 137 9.95 21.24 -8.84
N ILE A 138 11.10 21.37 -9.51
CA ILE A 138 11.89 20.24 -9.99
C ILE A 138 13.27 20.35 -9.38
N ASP A 139 13.73 19.28 -8.74
CA ASP A 139 15.10 19.14 -8.27
C ASP A 139 15.71 17.87 -8.86
N GLU A 140 17.03 17.86 -8.99
CA GLU A 140 17.79 16.72 -9.49
C GLU A 140 18.85 16.27 -8.50
N PHE A 141 19.04 14.95 -8.40
CA PHE A 141 20.10 14.35 -7.62
C PHE A 141 20.68 13.12 -8.30
N PHE A 142 21.89 12.73 -7.89
CA PHE A 142 22.54 11.53 -8.40
C PHE A 142 22.36 10.38 -7.41
N LEU A 143 21.74 9.29 -7.87
CA LEU A 143 21.60 8.05 -7.12
C LEU A 143 22.69 7.06 -7.53
N GLY A 144 23.53 6.65 -6.58
CA GLY A 144 24.57 5.65 -6.79
C GLY A 144 25.44 5.44 -5.55
N GLY A 145 26.27 4.40 -5.60
CA GLY A 145 27.21 4.07 -4.52
C GLY A 145 28.42 5.00 -4.46
N TYR A 146 29.31 4.73 -3.50
CA TYR A 146 30.63 5.35 -3.47
C TYR A 146 31.43 4.90 -4.70
N GLU A 147 32.12 5.85 -5.35
CA GLU A 147 32.98 5.60 -6.51
C GLU A 147 34.38 6.13 -6.21
N GLU A 148 35.38 5.24 -6.21
CA GLU A 148 36.77 5.61 -6.00
C GLU A 148 37.22 6.62 -7.06
N GLY A 149 37.90 7.67 -6.62
CA GLY A 149 38.44 8.72 -7.50
C GLY A 149 37.50 9.91 -7.75
N LEU A 150 36.21 9.82 -7.42
CA LEU A 150 35.29 10.96 -7.49
C LEU A 150 35.18 11.68 -6.14
N LYS A 151 35.42 13.00 -6.12
CA LYS A 151 35.31 13.81 -4.90
C LYS A 151 33.87 14.28 -4.72
N GLY A 152 33.16 13.68 -3.78
CA GLY A 152 31.83 14.11 -3.33
C GLY A 152 30.65 13.37 -3.97
N GLY A 153 29.47 13.51 -3.36
CA GLY A 153 28.27 12.75 -3.73
C GLY A 153 27.67 13.08 -5.11
N ARG A 154 27.89 14.30 -5.62
CA ARG A 154 27.21 14.88 -6.80
C ARG A 154 28.01 14.83 -8.11
N GLN A 155 29.23 14.25 -8.13
CA GLN A 155 30.01 14.18 -9.37
C GLN A 155 29.43 13.14 -10.35
N ARG A 156 29.48 13.47 -11.65
CA ARG A 156 29.09 12.59 -12.76
C ARG A 156 30.05 11.39 -12.82
N GLY A 157 29.50 10.20 -12.67
CA GLY A 157 30.18 8.91 -12.69
C GLY A 157 29.27 7.86 -13.32
N LYS A 158 29.22 6.63 -12.76
CA LYS A 158 28.21 5.61 -13.14
C LYS A 158 26.85 5.81 -12.45
N LYS A 159 26.68 6.91 -11.72
CA LYS A 159 25.48 7.25 -10.98
C LYS A 159 24.32 7.59 -11.90
N VAL A 160 23.12 7.21 -11.49
CA VAL A 160 21.87 7.52 -12.19
C VAL A 160 21.44 8.94 -11.81
N LEU A 161 21.22 9.80 -12.80
CA LEU A 161 20.56 11.09 -12.57
C LEU A 161 19.07 10.83 -12.31
N CYS A 162 18.56 11.27 -11.17
CA CYS A 162 17.16 11.19 -10.80
C CYS A 162 16.60 12.61 -10.69
N GLY A 163 15.54 12.89 -11.45
CA GLY A 163 14.73 14.09 -11.27
C GLY A 163 13.52 13.78 -10.38
N VAL A 164 13.19 14.71 -9.51
CA VAL A 164 11.95 14.70 -8.72
C VAL A 164 11.20 15.98 -9.02
N ALA A 165 9.92 15.86 -9.37
CA ALA A 165 9.04 16.99 -9.63
C ALA A 165 7.90 16.97 -8.62
N ILE A 166 7.59 18.12 -8.03
CA ILE A 166 6.54 18.27 -7.00
C ILE A 166 5.65 19.44 -7.38
N GLU A 167 4.33 19.24 -7.40
CA GLU A 167 3.39 20.36 -7.49
C GLU A 167 3.45 21.22 -6.23
N VAL A 168 3.47 22.54 -6.40
CA VAL A 168 3.37 23.48 -5.29
C VAL A 168 1.90 23.63 -4.90
N ARG A 169 1.57 23.35 -3.63
CA ARG A 169 0.23 23.56 -3.05
C ARG A 169 0.27 24.64 -1.98
N GLY A 170 0.32 25.91 -2.41
CA GLY A 170 0.42 27.04 -1.50
C GLY A 170 1.71 26.97 -0.68
N ARG A 171 1.61 26.69 0.63
CA ARG A 171 2.78 26.49 1.51
C ARG A 171 3.21 25.03 1.70
N GLY A 172 2.58 24.09 1.00
CA GLY A 172 2.82 22.65 1.15
C GLY A 172 3.16 21.95 -0.16
N SER A 173 3.60 20.70 -0.04
CA SER A 173 3.91 19.82 -1.16
C SER A 173 2.65 19.16 -1.73
N GLY A 174 2.53 19.14 -3.05
CA GLY A 174 1.47 18.49 -3.80
C GLY A 174 1.84 17.10 -4.31
N ARG A 175 1.49 16.82 -5.56
CA ARG A 175 1.71 15.50 -6.19
C ARG A 175 3.16 15.37 -6.70
N LEU A 176 3.66 14.13 -6.67
CA LEU A 176 4.95 13.65 -7.18
C LEU A 176 4.79 12.81 -8.46
#